data_AF-U7VAL3-F1
#
_entry.id   AF-U7VAL3-F1
#
_cell.length_a   1.000
_cell.length_b   1.000
_cell.length_c   1.000
_cell.angle_alpha   90.00
_cell.angle_beta   90.00
_cell.angle_gamma   90.00
#
_symmetry.space_group_name_H-M   'P 1'
#
loop_
_entity.id
_entity.type
_entity.pdbx_description
1 polymer ?
#
loop_
_entity_poly.entity_id
_entity_poly.type
_entity_poly.pdbx_seq_one_letter_code
_entity_poly.pdbx_strand_id
1 'polypeptide(L)' 'MKVKNIHFKNHKVLKNLAIDFTNNGEVLDTVVIAGINGSGKTNLLKYIYDYFDKNYYYYNDLTNSVKFVFEKEEEEI' A
#
# COMPACT_ATOMS: atom_id res chain seq x y z
N MET A 1 -10.89 0.72 9.54
CA MET A 1 -9.90 1.15 8.52
C MET A 1 -9.58 0.04 7.51
N LYS A 2 -9.93 0.23 6.23
CA LYS A 2 -9.46 -0.60 5.10
C LYS A 2 -8.51 0.19 4.18
N VAL A 3 -7.49 -0.45 3.63
CA VAL A 3 -6.58 0.17 2.66
C VAL A 3 -7.25 0.16 1.29
N LYS A 4 -7.51 1.34 0.73
CA LYS A 4 -8.07 1.49 -0.61
C LYS A 4 -6.99 1.36 -1.67
N ASN A 5 -5.94 2.19 -1.59
CA ASN A 5 -4.85 2.22 -2.57
C ASN A 5 -3.49 2.36 -1.91
N ILE A 6 -2.45 1.83 -2.56
CA ILE A 6 -1.04 2.13 -2.25
C ILE A 6 -0.33 2.61 -3.51
N HIS A 7 0.38 3.73 -3.41
CA HIS A 7 1.18 4.27 -4.50
C HIS A 7 2.65 4.42 -4.07
N PHE A 8 3.53 3.68 -4.72
CA PHE A 8 4.98 3.78 -4.63
C PHE A 8 5.50 4.65 -5.77
N LYS A 9 6.28 5.68 -5.45
CA LYS A 9 6.98 6.53 -6.42
C LYS A 9 8.47 6.43 -6.19
N ASN A 10 9.21 6.12 -7.26
CA ASN A 10 10.66 5.96 -7.29
C ASN A 10 11.21 5.03 -6.19
N HIS A 11 10.41 4.04 -5.80
CA HIS A 11 10.76 3.15 -4.72
C HIS A 11 11.92 2.23 -5.12
N LYS A 12 12.93 2.06 -4.25
CA LYS A 12 14.17 1.32 -4.56
C LYS A 12 13.93 -0.09 -5.15
N VAL A 13 12.98 -0.83 -4.59
CA VAL A 13 12.65 -2.21 -5.02
C VAL A 13 11.41 -2.24 -5.93
N LEU A 14 10.27 -1.77 -5.43
CA LEU A 14 8.98 -1.78 -6.15
C LEU A 14 8.83 -0.74 -7.27
N LYS A 15 9.79 0.19 -7.43
CA LYS A 15 9.80 1.26 -8.44
C LYS A 15 8.53 2.12 -8.38
N ASN A 16 7.97 2.44 -9.54
CA ASN A 16 6.67 3.09 -9.67
C ASN A 16 5.60 2.00 -9.73
N LEU A 17 4.80 1.89 -8.67
CA LEU A 17 3.77 0.87 -8.54
C LEU A 17 2.53 1.48 -7.89
N ALA A 18 1.38 1.33 -8.54
CA ALA A 18 0.08 1.67 -7.99
C ALA A 18 -0.73 0.38 -7.84
N ILE A 19 -1.25 0.13 -6.64
CA ILE A 19 -2.11 -1.01 -6.33
C ILE A 19 -3.45 -0.45 -5.87
N ASP A 20 -4.51 -0.88 -6.55
CA ASP A 20 -5.90 -0.59 -6.21
C ASP A 20 -6.53 -1.85 -5.60
N PHE A 21 -7.04 -1.73 -4.37
CA PHE A 21 -7.70 -2.82 -3.66
C PHE A 21 -9.23 -2.74 -3.77
N THR A 22 -9.75 -2.02 -4.76
CA THR A 22 -11.18 -1.96 -5.04
C THR A 22 -11.61 -2.95 -6.11
N ASN A 23 -12.85 -3.40 -5.99
CA ASN A 23 -13.56 -4.12 -7.03
C ASN A 23 -14.97 -3.54 -7.12
N ASN A 24 -15.41 -3.14 -8.32
CA ASN A 24 -16.69 -2.46 -8.52
C ASN A 24 -16.92 -1.23 -7.60
N GLY A 25 -15.85 -0.54 -7.22
CA GLY A 25 -15.91 0.65 -6.37
C GLY A 25 -15.85 0.39 -4.86
N GLU A 26 -15.94 -0.87 -4.42
CA GLU A 26 -15.88 -1.27 -3.02
C GLU A 26 -14.49 -1.80 -2.65
N VAL A 27 -14.02 -1.50 -1.43
CA VAL A 27 -12.72 -1.99 -0.95
C VAL A 27 -12.83 -3.47 -0.52
N LEU A 28 -11.97 -4.30 -1.10
CA LEU A 28 -11.94 -5.75 -0.87
C LEU A 28 -11.66 -6.11 0.60
N ASP A 29 -12.45 -7.03 1.15
CA ASP A 29 -12.20 -7.61 2.48
C ASP A 29 -11.02 -8.59 2.50
N THR A 30 -10.77 -9.24 1.36
CA THR A 30 -9.70 -10.24 1.22
C THR A 30 -8.90 -9.96 -0.04
N VAL A 31 -7.58 -9.87 0.12
CA VAL A 31 -6.62 -9.66 -0.97
C VAL A 31 -5.56 -10.76 -0.90
N VAL A 32 -5.26 -11.38 -2.04
CA VAL A 32 -4.19 -12.38 -2.17
C VAL A 32 -3.04 -11.79 -2.98
N ILE A 33 -1.85 -11.73 -2.39
CA ILE A 33 -0.61 -11.33 -3.08
C ILE A 33 0.11 -12.59 -3.56
N ALA A 34 0.04 -12.87 -4.86
CA ALA A 34 0.66 -14.03 -5.49
C ALA A 34 1.66 -13.61 -6.59
N GLY A 35 2.56 -14.53 -6.98
CA GLY A 35 3.56 -14.30 -8.02
C GLY A 35 4.82 -15.15 -7.82
N ILE A 36 5.73 -15.12 -8.80
CA ILE A 36 6.98 -15.88 -8.77
C ILE A 36 7.96 -15.40 -7.68
N ASN A 37 8.99 -16.19 -7.38
CA ASN A 37 10.05 -15.78 -6.45
C ASN A 37 10.77 -14.52 -6.98
N GLY A 38 11.12 -13.61 -6.07
CA GLY A 38 11.75 -12.34 -6.44
C GLY A 38 10.79 -11.27 -6.98
N SER A 39 9.49 -11.55 -7.11
CA SER A 39 8.51 -10.56 -7.64
C SER A 39 8.17 -9.40 -6.70
N GLY A 40 8.76 -9.36 -5.50
CA GLY A 40 8.54 -8.26 -4.53
C GLY A 40 7.44 -8.49 -3.49
N LYS A 41 6.81 -9.67 -3.42
CA LYS A 41 5.73 -9.98 -2.46
C LYS A 41 6.09 -9.64 -0.99
N THR A 42 7.23 -10.15 -0.51
CA THR A 42 7.71 -9.88 0.86
C THR A 42 8.06 -8.41 1.07
N ASN A 43 8.56 -7.71 0.04
CA ASN A 43 8.83 -6.29 0.13
C ASN A 43 7.51 -5.51 0.30
N LEU A 44 6.50 -5.78 -0.54
CA LEU A 44 5.19 -5.15 -0.41
C LEU A 44 4.59 -5.33 0.98
N LEU A 45 4.57 -6.57 1.50
CA LEU A 45 4.07 -6.85 2.85
C LEU A 45 4.88 -6.14 3.93
N LYS A 46 6.20 -6.08 3.80
CA LYS A 46 7.06 -5.35 4.75
C LYS A 46 6.75 -3.86 4.77
N TYR A 47 6.56 -3.23 3.61
CA TYR A 47 6.18 -1.80 3.56
C TYR A 47 4.82 -1.52 4.19
N ILE A 48 3.86 -2.43 4.01
CA ILE A 48 2.55 -2.34 4.68
C ILE A 48 2.73 -2.45 6.19
N TYR A 49 3.48 -3.45 6.67
CA TYR A 49 3.77 -3.64 8.08
C TYR A 49 4.47 -2.41 8.69
N ASP A 50 5.57 -1.97 8.09
CA ASP A 50 6.39 -0.85 8.57
C ASP A 50 5.59 0.47 8.65
N TYR A 51 4.65 0.70 7.72
CA TYR A 51 3.75 1.86 7.74
C TYR A 51 2.87 1.88 9.00
N PHE A 52 2.30 0.74 9.39
CA PHE A 52 1.42 0.66 10.56
C PHE A 52 2.18 0.58 11.88
N ASP A 53 3.37 -0.01 11.87
CA ASP A 53 4.21 -0.20 13.06
C ASP A 53 4.90 1.12 13.50
N LYS A 54 4.70 2.23 12.77
CA LYS A 54 5.28 3.58 13.02
C LYS A 54 6.81 3.62 13.15
N ASN A 55 7.48 2.50 12.89
CA ASN A 55 8.93 2.34 12.91
C ASN A 55 9.60 2.81 11.62
N TYR A 56 8.80 3.19 10.62
CA TYR A 56 9.30 3.80 9.40
C TYR A 56 9.36 5.32 9.55
N TYR A 57 10.58 5.84 9.66
CA TYR A 57 10.85 7.22 9.21
C TYR A 57 10.39 7.30 7.76
N TYR A 58 9.35 8.10 7.51
CA TYR A 58 8.75 8.29 6.21
C TYR A 58 9.86 8.45 5.15
N TYR A 59 10.02 7.47 4.24
CA TYR A 59 10.77 7.66 2.99
C TYR A 59 9.92 8.53 2.06
N ASN A 60 9.69 9.76 2.49
CA ASN A 60 9.17 10.83 1.67
C ASN A 60 10.29 11.88 1.61
N ASP A 61 11.13 11.74 0.60
CA ASP A 61 11.89 12.89 0.14
C ASP A 61 11.11 13.54 -1.03
N LEU A 62 11.67 14.58 -1.66
CA LEU A 62 10.99 15.29 -2.74
C LEU A 62 10.72 14.39 -3.97
N THR A 63 11.42 13.27 -4.12
CA THR A 63 11.38 12.43 -5.33
C THR A 63 10.82 11.03 -5.07
N ASN A 64 10.95 10.50 -3.86
CA ASN A 64 10.53 9.17 -3.45
C ASN A 64 9.37 9.28 -2.47
N SER A 65 8.31 8.51 -2.69
CA SER A 65 7.20 8.48 -1.73
C SER A 65 6.43 7.17 -1.73
N VAL A 66 5.83 6.86 -0.58
CA VAL A 66 4.83 5.81 -0.44
C VAL A 66 3.57 6.43 0.15
N LYS A 67 2.46 6.37 -0.59
CA LYS A 67 1.18 6.94 -0.19
C LYS A 67 0.15 5.83 0.02
N PHE A 68 -0.41 5.78 1.22
CA PHE A 68 -1.58 4.97 1.55
C PHE A 68 -2.83 5.83 1.46
N VAL A 69 -3.89 5.28 0.85
CA VAL A 69 -5.24 5.86 0.84
C VAL A 69 -6.15 4.85 1.51
N PHE A 70 -6.96 5.31 2.46
CA PHE A 70 -7.89 4.47 3.22
C PHE A 70 -9.33 4.69 2.75
N GLU A 71 -10.16 3.68 2.95
CA GLU A 71 -11.61 3.84 2.92
C GLU A 71 -12.02 4.87 3.97
N LYS A 72 -12.88 5.83 3.59
CA LYS A 72 -13.47 6.74 4.57
C LYS A 72 -14.48 5.93 5.38
N GLU A 73 -14.36 5.94 6.69
CA GLU A 73 -15.44 5.46 7.55
C GLU A 73 -16.60 6.44 7.37
N GLU A 74 -17.78 5.94 7.02
CA GLU A 74 -19.00 6.76 7.01
C GLU A 74 -19.21 7.24 8.46
N GLU A 75 -19.34 8.55 8.67
CA GLU A 75 -19.72 9.07 9.98
C GLU A 75 -21.12 8.51 10.30
N GLU A 76 -21.21 7.66 11.32
CA GLU A 76 -22.51 7.23 11.85
C GLU A 76 -23.29 8.49 12.26
N ILE A 77 -24.44 8.72 11.59
CA ILE A 77 -25.35 9.85 11.81
C ILE A 77 -26.13 9.67 13.11
#